data_AF-A0A329HD37-F1
#
_entry.id   AF-A0A329HD37-F1
#
_cell.length_a   1.000
_cell.length_b   1.000
_cell.length_c   1.000
_cell.angle_alpha   90.00
_cell.angle_beta   90.00
_cell.angle_gamma   90.00
#
_symmetry.space_group_name_H-M   'P 1'
#
loop_
_entity.id
_entity.type
_entity.pdbx_description
1 polymer ?
#
loop_
_entity_poly.entity_id
_entity_poly.type
_entity_poly.pdbx_seq_one_letter_code
_entity_poly.pdbx_strand_id
1 'polypeptide(L)'
;METLSPLSQVAVKDLETAQTPARFSTAFIERLLSRCETRMDEMEACPDMSADLRLIHMQNVDLLVRTVVGECRHRDQIRRVQRILSFCEAHAGWLQPQPVVSKGAA
;
A
#
# COMPACT_ATOMS: atom_id res chain seq x y z
N MET A 1 -21.19 1.63 -3.58
CA MET A 1 -20.56 0.31 -3.61
C MET A 1 -19.28 0.50 -4.40
N GLU A 2 -18.15 0.72 -3.73
CA GLU A 2 -16.88 0.95 -4.41
C GLU A 2 -16.37 -0.38 -4.96
N THR A 3 -16.39 -0.53 -6.27
CA THR A 3 -15.84 -1.69 -6.97
C THR A 3 -14.33 -1.53 -7.06
N LEU A 4 -13.59 -2.40 -6.36
CA LEU A 4 -12.13 -2.49 -6.44
C LEU A 4 -11.67 -2.70 -7.89
N SER A 5 -10.51 -2.17 -8.25
CA SER A 5 -9.92 -2.33 -9.58
C SER A 5 -9.64 -3.80 -9.92
N PRO A 6 -9.62 -4.19 -11.21
CA PRO A 6 -9.42 -5.58 -11.63
C PRO A 6 -8.10 -6.19 -11.13
N LEU A 7 -7.03 -5.40 -11.04
CA LEU A 7 -5.72 -5.85 -10.55
C LEU A 7 -5.76 -6.16 -9.04
N SER A 8 -6.44 -5.32 -8.26
CA SER A 8 -6.69 -5.56 -6.84
C SER A 8 -7.54 -6.81 -6.60
N GLN A 9 -8.49 -7.10 -7.51
CA GLN A 9 -9.34 -8.29 -7.43
C GLN A 9 -8.59 -9.59 -7.76
N VAL A 10 -7.69 -9.57 -8.76
CA VAL A 10 -6.89 -10.75 -9.14
C VAL A 10 -5.96 -11.17 -7.99
N ALA A 11 -5.24 -10.22 -7.38
CA ALA A 11 -4.36 -10.50 -6.26
C ALA A 11 -5.09 -11.11 -5.05
N VAL A 12 -6.36 -10.73 -4.83
CA VAL A 12 -7.18 -11.26 -3.73
C VAL A 12 -7.74 -12.64 -4.06
N LYS A 13 -8.15 -12.87 -5.30
CA LYS A 13 -8.71 -14.16 -5.71
C LYS A 13 -7.65 -15.26 -5.65
N ASP A 14 -6.41 -14.94 -6.01
CA ASP A 14 -5.28 -15.86 -5.84
C ASP A 14 -5.03 -16.18 -4.36
N LEU A 15 -5.23 -15.19 -3.48
CA LEU A 15 -5.13 -15.34 -2.03
C LEU A 15 -6.11 -16.35 -1.43
N GLU A 16 -7.38 -16.28 -1.87
CA GLU A 16 -8.43 -17.19 -1.40
C GLU A 16 -8.14 -18.64 -1.81
N THR A 17 -7.37 -18.85 -2.88
CA THR A 17 -7.04 -20.17 -3.43
C THR A 17 -5.68 -20.73 -2.99
N ALA A 18 -4.78 -19.91 -2.46
CA ALA A 18 -3.42 -20.32 -2.09
C ALA A 18 -3.38 -21.01 -0.72
N GLN A 19 -3.36 -22.36 -0.71
CA GLN A 19 -3.16 -23.19 0.49
C GLN A 19 -1.68 -23.30 0.92
N THR A 20 -0.94 -22.20 0.94
CA THR A 20 0.40 -22.19 1.56
C THR A 20 0.28 -21.93 3.07
N PRO A 21 1.03 -22.68 3.92
CA PRO A 21 1.08 -22.39 5.35
C PRO A 21 1.56 -20.96 5.56
N ALA A 22 0.85 -20.21 6.41
CA ALA A 22 1.19 -18.82 6.71
C ALA A 22 2.59 -18.77 7.33
N ARG A 23 3.49 -18.01 6.71
CA ARG A 23 4.86 -17.79 7.17
C ARG A 23 4.92 -16.83 8.34
N PHE A 24 3.92 -15.96 8.45
CA PHE A 24 3.84 -14.96 9.51
C PHE A 24 2.69 -15.24 10.47
N SER A 25 2.88 -14.86 11.74
CA SER A 25 1.80 -14.89 12.71
C SER A 25 0.77 -13.80 12.42
N THR A 26 -0.49 -14.07 12.77
CA THR A 26 -1.58 -13.09 12.68
C THR A 26 -1.19 -11.75 13.33
N ALA A 27 -0.61 -11.78 14.54
CA ALA A 27 -0.18 -10.57 15.24
C ALA A 27 0.94 -9.79 14.52
N PHE A 28 1.76 -10.45 13.70
CA PHE A 28 2.74 -9.76 12.85
C PHE A 28 2.06 -9.11 11.65
N ILE A 29 1.15 -9.83 10.97
CA ILE A 29 0.36 -9.31 9.86
C ILE A 29 -0.43 -8.07 10.29
N GLU A 30 -1.16 -8.15 11.41
CA GLU A 30 -1.94 -7.02 11.94
C GLU A 30 -1.06 -5.79 12.19
N ARG A 31 0.15 -5.97 12.73
CA ARG A 31 1.10 -4.87 12.96
C ARG A 31 1.55 -4.22 11.65
N LEU A 32 1.81 -5.00 10.60
CA LEU A 32 2.21 -4.45 9.31
C LEU A 32 1.04 -3.72 8.63
N LEU A 33 -0.17 -4.27 8.69
CA LEU A 33 -1.36 -3.61 8.16
C LEU A 33 -1.63 -2.28 8.89
N SER A 34 -1.53 -2.25 10.22
CA SER A 34 -1.72 -1.00 10.97
C SER A 34 -0.65 0.03 10.65
N ARG A 35 0.61 -0.39 10.42
CA ARG A 35 1.66 0.54 9.97
C ARG A 35 1.39 1.12 8.58
N CYS A 36 0.82 0.33 7.67
CA CYS A 36 0.40 0.85 6.36
C CYS A 36 -0.69 1.91 6.52
N GLU A 37 -1.73 1.61 7.30
CA GLU A 37 -2.85 2.52 7.53
C GLU A 37 -2.39 3.82 8.20
N THR A 38 -1.56 3.76 9.25
CA THR A 38 -1.00 4.96 9.89
C THR A 38 -0.22 5.83 8.89
N ARG A 39 0.55 5.21 7.98
CA ARG A 39 1.31 5.95 6.96
C ARG A 39 0.42 6.59 5.91
N MET A 40 -0.68 5.93 5.53
CA MET A 40 -1.70 6.50 4.66
C MET A 40 -2.33 7.72 5.32
N ASP A 41 -2.76 7.59 6.57
CA ASP A 41 -3.36 8.69 7.35
C ASP A 41 -2.37 9.87 7.49
N GLU A 42 -1.08 9.61 7.76
CA GLU A 42 -0.03 10.63 7.83
C GLU A 42 0.12 11.41 6.51
N MET A 43 0.05 10.72 5.37
CA MET A 43 0.14 11.35 4.04
C MET A 43 -1.11 12.15 3.69
N GLU A 44 -2.31 11.68 4.06
CA GLU A 44 -3.57 12.37 3.82
C GLU A 44 -3.74 13.59 4.74
N ALA A 45 -3.30 13.49 6.00
CA ALA A 45 -3.41 14.55 6.98
C ALA A 45 -2.38 15.68 6.82
N CYS A 46 -1.32 15.47 6.03
CA CYS A 46 -0.23 16.43 5.86
C CYS A 46 -0.08 16.84 4.37
N PRO A 47 -0.89 17.80 3.90
CA PRO A 47 -0.81 18.28 2.50
C PRO A 47 0.55 18.92 2.17
N ASP A 48 1.20 19.51 3.16
CA ASP A 48 2.51 20.17 3.05
C ASP A 48 3.70 19.18 3.13
N MET A 49 3.44 17.88 3.22
CA MET A 49 4.48 16.85 3.20
C MET A 49 5.32 16.97 1.92
N SER A 50 6.65 17.03 2.08
CA SER A 50 7.56 17.10 0.94
C SER A 50 7.40 15.89 0.01
N ALA A 51 7.64 16.09 -1.28
CA ALA A 51 7.55 15.04 -2.27
C ALA A 51 8.44 13.83 -1.93
N ASP A 52 9.66 14.08 -1.42
CA ASP A 52 10.59 13.03 -1.01
C ASP A 52 10.07 12.23 0.18
N LEU A 53 9.52 12.90 1.21
CA LEU A 53 8.97 12.21 2.38
C LEU A 53 7.74 11.38 2.00
N ARG A 54 6.88 11.92 1.14
CA ARG A 54 5.71 11.22 0.60
C ARG A 54 6.13 10.01 -0.22
N LEU A 55 7.15 10.14 -1.07
CA LEU A 55 7.72 9.03 -1.82
C LEU A 55 8.22 7.92 -0.89
N ILE A 56 8.98 8.28 0.16
CA ILE A 56 9.47 7.32 1.17
C ILE A 56 8.31 6.60 1.86
N HIS A 57 7.24 7.32 2.22
CA HIS A 57 6.06 6.73 2.84
C HIS A 57 5.33 5.78 1.88
N MET A 58 5.11 6.19 0.63
CA MET A 58 4.50 5.33 -0.39
C MET A 58 5.31 4.06 -0.65
N GLN A 59 6.63 4.17 -0.76
CA GLN A 59 7.50 3.00 -0.92
C GLN A 59 7.44 2.07 0.29
N ASN A 60 7.34 2.62 1.51
CA ASN A 60 7.14 1.82 2.72
C ASN A 60 5.82 1.05 2.67
N VAL A 61 4.72 1.73 2.33
CA VAL A 61 3.40 1.12 2.24
C VAL A 61 3.38 0.01 1.18
N ASP A 62 3.91 0.26 -0.02
CA ASP A 62 3.96 -0.73 -1.11
C ASP A 62 4.80 -1.96 -0.73
N LEU A 63 5.96 -1.76 -0.09
CA LEU A 63 6.79 -2.87 0.37
C LEU A 63 6.07 -3.72 1.44
N LEU A 64 5.48 -3.06 2.44
CA LEU A 64 4.81 -3.74 3.55
C LEU A 64 3.58 -4.51 3.07
N VAL A 65 2.73 -3.90 2.24
CA VAL A 65 1.52 -4.56 1.74
C VAL A 65 1.83 -5.76 0.85
N ARG A 66 2.85 -5.66 -0.02
CA ARG A 66 3.32 -6.79 -0.84
C ARG A 66 3.92 -7.93 -0.01
N THR A 67 4.48 -7.61 1.16
CA THR A 67 5.00 -8.63 2.08
C THR A 67 3.89 -9.46 2.72
N VAL A 68 2.74 -8.84 3.02
CA VAL A 68 1.66 -9.51 3.77
C VAL A 68 0.47 -9.94 2.90
N VAL A 69 0.36 -9.47 1.66
CA VAL A 69 -0.77 -9.83 0.78
C VAL A 69 -0.92 -11.34 0.71
N GLY A 70 0.12 -12.09 0.34
CA GLY A 70 0.10 -13.56 0.23
C GLY A 70 -0.12 -14.33 1.55
N GLU A 71 -0.10 -13.62 2.68
CA GLU A 71 -0.09 -14.19 4.03
C GLU A 71 -1.42 -13.92 4.77
N CYS A 72 -2.26 -13.03 4.23
CA CYS A 72 -3.58 -12.74 4.81
C CYS A 72 -4.53 -13.93 4.63
N ARG A 73 -5.24 -14.29 5.71
CA ARG A 73 -6.17 -15.44 5.72
C ARG A 73 -7.54 -15.08 6.26
N HIS A 74 -7.63 -13.99 7.02
CA HIS A 74 -8.90 -13.51 7.56
C HIS A 74 -9.52 -12.47 6.64
N ARG A 75 -10.86 -12.51 6.53
CA ARG A 75 -11.63 -11.60 5.67
C ARG A 75 -11.33 -10.13 5.96
N ASP A 76 -11.12 -9.77 7.23
CA ASP A 76 -10.80 -8.40 7.62
C ASP A 76 -9.40 -7.99 7.18
N GLN A 77 -8.41 -8.87 7.27
CA GLN A 77 -7.06 -8.63 6.73
C GLN A 77 -7.10 -8.42 5.22
N ILE A 78 -7.84 -9.27 4.50
CA ILE A 78 -8.01 -9.17 3.05
C ILE A 78 -8.63 -7.81 2.68
N ARG A 79 -9.68 -7.38 3.39
CA ARG A 79 -10.29 -6.06 3.19
C ARG A 79 -9.31 -4.92 3.44
N ARG A 80 -8.50 -5.00 4.50
CA ARG A 80 -7.47 -3.99 4.81
C ARG A 80 -6.44 -3.91 3.70
N VAL A 81 -5.92 -5.06 3.24
CA VAL A 81 -4.99 -5.12 2.10
C VAL A 81 -5.60 -4.52 0.85
N GLN A 82 -6.86 -4.83 0.53
CA GLN A 82 -7.55 -4.25 -0.62
C GLN A 82 -7.61 -2.72 -0.56
N ARG A 83 -7.91 -2.15 0.61
CA ARG A 83 -7.90 -0.69 0.80
C ARG A 83 -6.50 -0.10 0.61
N ILE A 84 -5.48 -0.73 1.19
CA ILE A 84 -4.09 -0.29 1.07
C ILE A 84 -3.63 -0.34 -0.40
N LEU A 85 -3.92 -1.44 -1.12
CA LEU A 85 -3.59 -1.58 -2.54
C LEU A 85 -4.31 -0.54 -3.40
N SER A 86 -5.59 -0.28 -3.11
CA SER A 86 -6.36 0.76 -3.82
C SER A 86 -5.77 2.15 -3.58
N PHE A 87 -5.32 2.43 -2.36
CA PHE A 87 -4.61 3.68 -2.05
C PHE A 87 -3.30 3.77 -2.82
N CYS A 88 -2.50 2.69 -2.89
CA CYS A 88 -1.28 2.65 -3.69
C CYS A 88 -1.54 2.91 -5.18
N GLU A 89 -2.60 2.34 -5.74
CA GLU A 89 -2.98 2.53 -7.14
C GLU A 89 -3.44 3.96 -7.43
N ALA A 90 -4.32 4.52 -6.57
CA ALA A 90 -4.80 5.90 -6.70
C ALA A 90 -3.66 6.93 -6.63
N HIS A 91 -2.59 6.59 -5.92
CA HIS A 91 -1.43 7.46 -5.69
C HIS A 91 -0.16 7.00 -6.42
N ALA A 92 -0.28 6.15 -7.44
CA ALA A 92 0.87 5.64 -8.19
C ALA A 92 1.75 6.76 -8.80
N GLY A 93 1.16 7.92 -9.10
CA GLY A 93 1.87 9.10 -9.57
C GLY A 93 2.87 9.68 -8.55
N TRP A 94 2.71 9.40 -7.26
CA TRP A 94 3.64 9.83 -6.21
C TRP A 94 4.93 9.02 -6.17
N LEU A 95 4.96 7.86 -6.83
CA LEU A 95 6.17 7.02 -6.94
C LEU A 95 7.12 7.51 -8.04
N GLN A 96 6.69 8.47 -8.87
CA GLN A 96 7.53 9.04 -9.91
C GLN A 96 8.41 10.14 -9.30
N PRO A 97 9.73 10.16 -9.60
CA PRO A 97 10.56 11.31 -9.28
C PRO A 97 9.94 12.55 -9.94
N GLN A 98 9.69 13.61 -9.16
CA GLN A 98 9.31 14.90 -9.74
C GLN A 98 10.42 15.33 -10.70
N PRO A 99 10.11 15.77 -11.93
CA PRO A 99 11.13 16.28 -12.83
C PRO A 99 11.82 17.46 -12.13
N VAL A 100 13.13 17.36 -11.95
CA VAL A 100 13.94 18.48 -11.47
C VAL A 100 13.78 19.57 -12.51
N VAL A 101 13.01 20.62 -12.17
CA VAL A 101 13.01 21.84 -12.98
C VAL A 101 14.39 22.46 -12.78
N SER A 102 15.33 22.12 -13.65
CA SER A 102 16.57 22.86 -13.78
C SER A 102 16.17 24.28 -14.19
N LYS A 103 16.03 25.18 -13.21
CA LYS A 103 16.07 26.60 -13.49
C LYS A 103 17.42 26.87 -14.13
N GLY A 104 17.40 27.02 -15.46
CA GLY A 104 18.55 27.47 -16.22
C GLY A 104 19.08 28.73 -15.55
N ALA A 105 20.35 28.70 -15.18
CA ALA A 105 21.09 29.90 -14.82
C ALA A 105 21.09 30.80 -16.08
N ALA A 106 20.38 31.92 -15.98
CA ALA A 106 20.49 33.04 -16.90
C ALA A 106 21.30 34.15 -16.21
#